data_AF-A0A220MSK9-F1
#
_entry.id   AF-A0A220MSK9-F1
#
_cell.length_a   1.000
_cell.length_b   1.000
_cell.length_c   1.000
_cell.angle_alpha   90.00
_cell.angle_beta   90.00
_cell.angle_gamma   90.00
#
_symmetry.space_group_name_H-M   'P 1'
#
loop_
_entity.id
_entity.type
_entity.pdbx_description
1 polymer ?
#
loop_
_entity_poly.entity_id
_entity_poly.type
_entity_poly.pdbx_seq_one_letter_code
_entity_poly.pdbx_strand_id
1 'polypeptide(L)' 'MMFHPDFHPNQGKPFSDEETAYLCKFYATDTLKSLSLALGRLEKSLEYRIKYLKKKALFDYYRAKWDRQMNA' A
#
# COMPACT_ATOMS: atom_id res chain seq x y z
N MET A 1 11.23 2.64 -9.34
CA MET A 1 11.50 4.10 -9.33
C MET A 1 12.69 4.44 -8.43
N MET A 2 13.50 5.46 -8.75
CA MET A 2 14.52 6.01 -7.81
C MET A 2 13.83 6.87 -6.74
N PHE A 3 14.40 6.93 -5.54
CA PHE A 3 13.88 7.79 -4.46
C PHE A 3 14.03 9.26 -4.83
N HIS A 4 12.97 10.01 -4.57
CA HIS A 4 12.94 11.46 -4.64
C HIS A 4 12.10 11.97 -3.47
N PRO A 5 12.61 12.89 -2.62
CA PRO A 5 11.93 13.31 -1.40
C PRO A 5 10.53 13.88 -1.68
N ASP A 6 10.37 14.69 -2.72
CA ASP A 6 9.09 15.32 -3.07
C ASP A 6 7.99 14.31 -3.48
N PHE A 7 8.39 13.15 -4.02
CA PHE A 7 7.45 12.11 -4.46
C PHE A 7 7.29 10.98 -3.43
N HIS A 8 8.15 10.92 -2.42
CA HIS A 8 8.15 9.86 -1.43
C HIS A 8 8.21 10.37 0.02
N PRO A 9 7.32 11.30 0.43
CA PRO A 9 7.33 11.91 1.76
C PRO A 9 7.07 10.90 2.90
N ASN A 10 6.54 9.71 2.58
CA ASN A 10 6.25 8.66 3.55
C ASN A 10 7.28 7.53 3.54
N GLN A 11 8.37 7.67 2.80
CA GLN A 11 9.45 6.70 2.82
C GLN A 11 10.06 6.57 4.23
N GLY A 12 10.22 5.33 4.70
CA GLY A 12 10.76 5.03 6.04
C GLY A 12 9.76 5.12 7.19
N LYS A 13 8.56 5.69 6.98
CA LYS A 13 7.50 5.70 8.00
C LYS A 13 6.81 4.33 8.09
N PRO A 14 6.29 3.93 9.27
CA PRO A 14 5.42 2.75 9.37
C PRO A 14 4.22 2.87 8.43
N PHE A 15 3.72 1.76 7.90
CA PHE A 15 2.46 1.75 7.15
C PHE A 15 1.30 1.86 8.13
N SER A 16 0.41 2.83 7.91
CA SER A 16 -0.85 2.87 8.65
C SER A 16 -1.78 1.74 8.19
N ASP A 17 -2.80 1.48 8.99
CA ASP A 17 -3.82 0.50 8.66
C ASP A 17 -4.62 0.90 7.42
N GLU A 18 -4.90 2.20 7.26
CA GLU A 18 -5.61 2.75 6.11
C GLU A 18 -4.76 2.68 4.84
N GLU A 19 -3.47 3.06 4.90
CA GLU A 19 -2.53 2.90 3.79
C GLU A 19 -2.41 1.42 3.40
N THR A 20 -2.36 0.52 4.39
CA THR A 20 -2.27 -0.92 4.15
C THR A 20 -3.55 -1.45 3.48
N ALA A 21 -4.72 -1.01 3.94
CA ALA A 21 -6.01 -1.38 3.38
C ALA A 21 -6.15 -0.86 1.93
N TYR A 22 -5.81 0.42 1.70
CA TYR A 22 -5.76 1.04 0.37
C TYR A 22 -4.86 0.24 -0.57
N LEU A 23 -3.61 -0.01 -0.14
CA LEU A 23 -2.64 -0.76 -0.92
C LEU A 23 -3.19 -2.14 -1.31
N CYS A 24 -3.74 -2.91 -0.36
CA CYS A 24 -4.30 -4.23 -0.65
C CYS A 24 -5.53 -4.18 -1.58
N LYS A 25 -6.37 -3.15 -1.48
CA LYS A 25 -7.54 -2.99 -2.34
C LYS A 25 -7.16 -2.75 -3.80
N PHE A 26 -6.26 -1.81 -4.04
CA PHE A 26 -5.94 -1.34 -5.39
C PHE A 26 -4.76 -2.05 -6.03
N TYR A 27 -4.01 -2.89 -5.29
CA TYR A 27 -2.88 -3.65 -5.85
C TYR A 27 -3.22 -4.52 -7.07
N ALA A 28 -4.47 -4.97 -7.20
CA ALA A 28 -4.90 -5.82 -8.33
C ALA A 28 -5.35 -5.00 -9.55
N THR A 29 -5.72 -3.74 -9.38
CA THR A 29 -6.30 -2.88 -10.43
C THR A 29 -5.31 -1.84 -10.92
N ASP A 30 -4.50 -1.32 -10.00
CA ASP A 30 -3.60 -0.20 -10.23
C ASP A 30 -2.17 -0.65 -10.45
N THR A 31 -1.40 0.19 -11.13
CA THR A 31 0.03 -0.02 -11.27
C THR A 31 0.77 0.29 -9.97
N LEU A 32 1.88 -0.39 -9.72
CA LEU A 32 2.77 -0.04 -8.59
C LEU A 32 3.21 1.42 -8.63
N LYS A 33 3.40 2.00 -9.82
CA LYS A 33 3.77 3.41 -9.99
C LYS A 33 2.66 4.35 -9.51
N SER A 34 1.40 4.12 -9.88
CA SER A 34 0.28 4.95 -9.40
C SER A 34 0.11 4.83 -7.89
N LEU A 35 0.23 3.62 -7.35
CA LEU A 35 0.18 3.38 -5.90
C LEU A 35 1.35 4.04 -5.15
N SER A 36 2.54 4.01 -5.75
CA SER A 36 3.75 4.65 -5.22
C SER A 36 3.55 6.15 -5.04
N LEU A 37 3.01 6.80 -6.07
CA LEU A 37 2.70 8.23 -6.03
C LEU A 37 1.57 8.55 -5.05
N ALA A 38 0.49 7.76 -5.05
CA ALA A 38 -0.64 7.96 -4.15
C ALA A 38 -0.26 7.82 -2.66
N LEU A 39 0.60 6.85 -2.34
CA LEU A 39 1.02 6.58 -0.96
C LEU A 39 2.28 7.36 -0.56
N GLY A 40 2.93 8.06 -1.49
CA GLY A 40 4.18 8.76 -1.25
C GLY A 40 5.31 7.81 -0.78
N ARG A 41 5.41 6.62 -1.38
CA ARG A 41 6.34 5.54 -0.98
C ARG A 41 6.93 4.87 -2.20
N LEU A 42 8.16 4.36 -2.12
CA LEU A 42 8.77 3.65 -3.24
C LEU A 42 7.97 2.41 -3.64
N GLU A 43 7.85 2.16 -4.95
CA GLU A 43 7.28 0.92 -5.52
C GLU A 43 7.83 -0.33 -4.82
N LYS A 44 9.15 -0.39 -4.61
CA LYS A 44 9.84 -1.50 -3.93
C LYS A 44 9.36 -1.68 -2.48
N SER A 45 9.06 -0.60 -1.77
CA SER A 45 8.49 -0.66 -0.41
C SER A 45 7.10 -1.27 -0.42
N LEU A 46 6.27 -0.91 -1.41
CA LEU A 46 4.93 -1.48 -1.59
C LEU A 46 5.00 -2.97 -1.90
N GLU A 47 5.89 -3.38 -2.81
CA GLU A 47 6.11 -4.80 -3.14
C GLU A 47 6.50 -5.63 -1.91
N TYR A 48 7.45 -5.14 -1.10
CA TYR A 48 7.84 -5.82 0.13
C TYR A 48 6.69 -5.92 1.11
N ARG A 49 5.90 -4.84 1.26
CA ARG A 49 4.73 -4.83 2.13
C ARG A 49 3.69 -5.85 1.67
N ILE A 50 3.39 -5.93 0.38
CA ILE A 50 2.46 -6.93 -0.17
C ILE A 50 2.97 -8.35 0.04
N LYS A 51 4.25 -8.61 -0.26
CA LYS A 51 4.87 -9.93 -0.02
C LYS A 51 4.76 -10.34 1.44
N TYR A 52 5.04 -9.41 2.36
CA TYR A 52 4.89 -9.64 3.80
C TYR A 52 3.45 -10.00 4.19
N LEU A 53 2.46 -9.23 3.71
CA LEU A 53 1.05 -9.44 4.04
C LEU A 53 0.52 -10.76 3.48
N LYS A 54 0.91 -11.13 2.25
CA LYS A 54 0.57 -12.43 1.65
C LYS A 54 1.18 -13.58 2.45
N LYS A 55 2.46 -13.47 2.84
CA LYS A 55 3.14 -14.47 3.70
C LYS A 55 2.47 -14.64 5.06
N LYS A 56 1.86 -13.57 5.59
CA LYS A 56 1.14 -13.57 6.86
C LYS A 56 -0.36 -13.87 6.73
N ALA A 57 -0.87 -14.17 5.53
CA ALA A 57 -2.29 -14.34 5.25
C ALA A 57 -3.17 -13.13 5.67
N LEU A 58 -2.59 -11.93 5.71
CA LEU A 58 -3.28 -10.69 6.08
C LEU A 58 -3.76 -9.87 4.88
N PHE A 59 -3.34 -10.22 3.66
CA PHE A 59 -3.67 -9.46 2.45
C PHE A 59 -5.19 -9.29 2.27
N ASP A 60 -5.94 -10.39 2.33
CA ASP A 60 -7.39 -10.38 2.16
C ASP A 60 -8.11 -9.68 3.33
N TYR A 61 -7.59 -9.80 4.55
CA TYR A 61 -8.12 -9.09 5.71
C TYR A 61 -8.10 -7.57 5.50
N TYR A 62 -6.96 -7.02 5.06
CA TYR A 62 -6.82 -5.59 4.80
C TYR A 62 -7.60 -5.14 3.57
N ARG A 63 -7.68 -5.97 2.53
CA ARG A 63 -8.54 -5.70 1.37
C ARG A 63 -10.01 -5.56 1.79
N ALA A 64 -10.53 -6.47 2.62
CA ALA A 64 -11.89 -6.40 3.15
C ALA A 64 -12.08 -5.30 4.21
N LYS A 65 -11.00 -4.86 4.88
CA LYS A 65 -11.05 -3.72 5.81
C LYS A 65 -11.38 -2.43 5.07
N TRP A 66 -10.78 -2.19 3.91
CA TRP A 66 -11.08 -1.03 3.07
C TRP A 66 -12.58 -0.94 2.73
N ASP A 67 -13.17 -2.06 2.29
CA ASP A 67 -14.59 -2.10 1.91
C ASP A 67 -15.52 -1.77 3.10
N ARG A 68 -15.13 -2.17 4.32
CA ARG A 68 -15.88 -1.80 5.53
C ARG A 68 -15.75 -0.32 5.87
N GLN A 69 -14.60 0.30 5.61
CA GLN A 69 -14.38 1.72 5.88
C GLN A 69 -15.17 2.63 4.93
N MET A 70 -15.37 2.22 3.68
CA MET A 70 -16.07 3.03 2.66
C MET A 70 -17.60 2.88 2.69
N ASN A 71 -18.12 1.84 3.35
CA ASN A 71 -19.56 1.61 3.51
C ASN A 71 -20.07 2.00 4.91
N ALA A 72 -19.23 2.61 5.73
CA ALA A 72 -19.55 3.13 7.06
C ALA A 72 -19.73 4.65 7.00
#